data_AF-A0A1Y1MJH4-F1
#
_entry.id   AF-A0A1Y1MJH4-F1
#
_cell.length_a   1.000
_cell.length_b   1.000
_cell.length_c   1.000
_cell.angle_alpha   90.00
_cell.angle_beta   90.00
_cell.angle_gamma   90.00
#
_symmetry.space_group_name_H-M   'P 1'
#
loop_
_entity.id
_entity.type
_entity.pdbx_description
1 polymer ?
#
loop_
_entity_poly.entity_id
_entity_poly.type
_entity_poly.pdbx_seq_one_letter_code
_entity_poly.pdbx_strand_id
1 'polypeptide(L)'
;LSDEALIRNYIHSCDGGILKVMSKMGISTLASYKGAQIFEALGLDETVVERCFKGTASRIQGLTFELIAEDAFRFHERGFPSRYTVDIKALPESGEYHWRDGGEPHINSPAAIANIQDAVRNKNDKSYEAYSKAEYEQIKNCTLRGLLDFNFEDATPVPIDQVEPWTEIVRRFCTGAMSYGSISMESHSTLAVAMNRLGGKSNTGEGGE
;
A
#
# COMPACT_ATOMS: atom_id res chain seq x y z
N LEU A 1 8.83 -11.01 -32.44
CA LEU A 1 9.74 -9.84 -32.47
C LEU A 1 11.16 -10.38 -32.66
N SER A 2 12.06 -9.67 -33.35
CA SER A 2 13.48 -10.06 -33.36
C SER A 2 14.13 -9.71 -32.02
N ASP A 3 15.25 -10.35 -31.69
CA ASP A 3 15.99 -10.11 -30.45
C ASP A 3 16.42 -8.64 -30.32
N GLU A 4 16.84 -8.01 -31.42
CA GLU A 4 17.20 -6.59 -31.44
C GLU A 4 15.99 -5.69 -31.18
N ALA A 5 14.81 -6.08 -31.66
CA ALA A 5 13.58 -5.35 -31.37
C ALA A 5 13.19 -5.48 -29.89
N LEU A 6 13.36 -6.66 -29.29
CA LEU A 6 13.11 -6.88 -27.86
C LEU A 6 14.03 -6.04 -26.99
N ILE A 7 15.35 -6.09 -27.25
CA ILE A 7 16.36 -5.32 -26.50
C ILE A 7 16.07 -3.82 -26.61
N ARG A 8 15.79 -3.33 -27.81
CA ARG A 8 15.47 -1.91 -28.04
C ARG A 8 14.21 -1.46 -27.30
N ASN A 9 13.15 -2.28 -27.31
CA ASN A 9 11.92 -1.97 -26.58
C ASN A 9 12.17 -1.92 -25.06
N TYR A 10 12.99 -2.82 -24.53
CA TYR A 10 13.38 -2.82 -23.12
C TYR A 10 14.13 -1.54 -22.74
N ILE A 11 15.18 -1.19 -23.48
CA ILE A 11 15.96 0.03 -23.26
C ILE A 11 15.07 1.27 -23.31
N HIS A 12 14.23 1.38 -24.35
CA HIS A 12 13.29 2.50 -24.48
C HIS A 12 12.36 2.63 -23.27
N SER A 13 11.88 1.51 -22.73
CA SER A 13 11.02 1.49 -21.54
C SER A 13 11.78 1.93 -20.28
N CYS A 14 13.02 1.47 -20.10
CA CYS A 14 13.89 1.89 -19.01
C CYS A 14 14.21 3.39 -19.08
N ASP A 15 14.56 3.90 -20.25
CA ASP A 15 14.84 5.33 -20.48
C ASP A 15 13.61 6.19 -20.14
N GLY A 16 12.44 5.81 -20.64
CA GLY A 16 11.18 6.48 -20.31
C GLY A 16 10.86 6.44 -18.81
N GLY A 17 11.15 5.32 -18.14
CA GLY A 17 11.01 5.17 -16.68
C GLY A 17 11.91 6.13 -15.90
N ILE A 18 13.19 6.21 -16.27
CA ILE A 18 14.17 7.12 -15.64
C ILE A 18 13.72 8.58 -15.82
N LEU A 19 13.37 8.98 -17.04
CA LEU A 19 12.88 10.33 -17.33
C LEU A 19 11.63 10.68 -16.51
N LYS A 20 10.69 9.74 -16.38
CA LYS A 20 9.47 9.92 -15.58
C LYS A 20 9.77 10.08 -14.09
N VAL A 21 10.72 9.32 -13.54
CA VAL A 21 11.12 9.46 -12.13
C VAL A 21 11.78 10.82 -11.88
N MET A 22 12.69 11.24 -12.75
CA MET A 22 13.34 12.56 -12.66
C MET A 22 12.34 13.71 -12.76
N SER A 23 11.37 13.61 -13.67
CA SER A 23 10.39 14.67 -13.89
C SER A 23 9.44 14.87 -12.71
N LYS A 24 9.22 13.87 -11.86
CA LYS A 24 8.42 14.00 -10.62
C LYS A 24 8.97 15.06 -9.66
N MET A 25 10.28 15.31 -9.72
CA MET A 25 10.96 16.32 -8.91
C MET A 25 11.42 17.53 -9.72
N GLY A 26 10.97 17.64 -10.99
CA GLY A 26 11.32 18.73 -11.89
C GLY A 26 12.78 18.69 -12.39
N ILE A 27 13.47 17.55 -12.30
CA ILE A 27 14.88 17.43 -12.72
C ILE A 27 14.94 17.10 -14.21
N SER A 28 15.66 17.92 -14.99
CA SER A 28 15.74 17.76 -16.46
C SER A 28 17.03 17.13 -16.97
N THR A 29 18.06 16.95 -16.14
CA THR A 29 19.33 16.35 -16.58
C THR A 29 19.75 15.16 -15.70
N LEU A 30 20.20 14.08 -16.35
CA LEU A 30 20.71 12.90 -15.64
C LEU A 30 21.97 13.22 -14.83
N ALA A 31 22.80 14.15 -15.33
CA ALA A 31 24.01 14.60 -14.66
C ALA A 31 23.71 15.19 -13.27
N SER A 32 22.64 16.00 -13.15
CA SER A 32 22.19 16.53 -11.86
C SER A 32 21.52 15.48 -10.98
N TYR A 33 20.83 14.50 -11.58
CA TYR A 33 20.16 13.44 -10.82
C TYR A 33 21.15 12.43 -10.20
N LYS A 34 22.23 12.12 -10.93
CA LYS A 34 23.23 11.14 -10.52
C LYS A 34 23.89 11.56 -9.20
N GLY A 35 23.74 10.72 -8.17
CA GLY A 35 24.34 10.94 -6.85
C GLY A 35 23.59 11.95 -5.98
N ALA A 36 22.50 12.55 -6.47
CA ALA A 36 21.71 13.50 -5.69
C ALA A 36 20.88 12.84 -4.57
N GLN A 37 20.80 11.50 -4.53
CA GLN A 37 20.07 10.73 -3.52
C GLN A 37 18.62 11.20 -3.33
N ILE A 38 17.89 11.36 -4.44
CA ILE A 38 16.49 11.81 -4.45
C ILE A 38 15.57 10.64 -4.07
N PHE A 39 15.70 10.17 -2.83
CA PHE A 39 14.87 9.15 -2.22
C PHE A 39 14.86 9.31 -0.70
N GLU A 40 13.96 8.59 -0.02
CA GLU A 40 13.95 8.44 1.42
C GLU A 40 14.12 6.95 1.75
N ALA A 41 14.91 6.64 2.77
CA ALA A 41 15.07 5.29 3.27
C ALA A 41 14.06 5.02 4.39
N LEU A 42 13.23 3.99 4.23
CA LEU A 42 12.29 3.53 5.25
C LEU A 42 12.67 2.12 5.69
N GLY A 43 12.91 1.92 6.99
CA GLY A 43 13.24 0.61 7.56
C GLY A 43 14.69 0.18 7.37
N LEU A 44 15.62 1.11 7.11
CA LEU A 44 17.06 0.84 7.10
C LEU A 44 17.70 1.43 8.35
N ASP A 45 18.57 0.66 8.98
CA ASP A 45 19.33 1.13 10.14
C ASP A 45 20.32 2.25 9.78
N GLU A 46 20.56 3.16 10.73
CA GLU A 46 21.45 4.30 10.54
C GLU A 46 22.88 3.87 10.16
N THR A 47 23.37 2.74 10.68
CA THR A 47 24.70 2.23 10.33
C THR A 47 24.85 1.88 8.85
N VAL A 48 23.77 1.40 8.22
CA VAL A 48 23.71 1.09 6.78
C VAL A 48 23.64 2.38 5.99
N VAL A 49 22.76 3.30 6.39
CA VAL A 49 22.58 4.59 5.73
C VAL A 49 23.87 5.41 5.76
N GLU A 50 24.53 5.53 6.91
CA GLU A 50 25.76 6.31 7.05
C GLU A 50 26.91 5.76 6.20
N ARG A 51 26.96 4.44 6.00
CA ARG A 51 28.01 3.80 5.20
C ARG A 51 27.73 3.81 3.70
N CYS A 52 26.49 3.60 3.28
CA CYS A 52 26.14 3.38 1.88
C CYS A 52 25.40 4.55 1.22
N PHE A 53 24.64 5.33 1.99
CA PHE A 53 23.70 6.35 1.52
C PHE A 53 23.77 7.61 2.38
N LYS A 54 25.00 8.03 2.73
CA LYS A 54 25.25 9.12 3.65
C LYS A 54 24.49 10.39 3.23
N GLY A 55 23.74 10.94 4.18
CA GLY A 55 22.89 12.12 3.98
C GLY A 55 21.45 11.82 3.56
N THR A 56 21.09 10.56 3.30
CA THR A 56 19.69 10.16 3.05
C THR A 56 18.89 10.17 4.36
N ALA A 57 17.66 10.70 4.31
CA ALA A 57 16.76 10.64 5.46
C ALA A 57 16.30 9.21 5.76
N SER A 58 16.37 8.79 7.02
CA SER A 58 15.75 7.56 7.51
C SER A 58 15.16 7.75 8.90
N ARG A 59 13.85 7.97 8.96
CA ARG A 59 13.13 8.34 10.20
C ARG A 59 12.68 7.13 11.01
N ILE A 60 12.47 6.01 10.32
CA ILE A 60 12.14 4.73 10.92
C ILE A 60 13.28 3.79 10.53
N GLN A 61 14.11 3.47 11.51
CA GLN A 61 15.24 2.56 11.36
C GLN A 61 14.75 1.11 11.27
N GLY A 62 15.64 0.17 10.92
CA GLY A 62 15.25 -1.24 10.80
C GLY A 62 16.41 -2.15 10.45
N LEU A 63 16.48 -2.58 9.18
CA LEU A 63 17.43 -3.57 8.68
C LEU A 63 18.88 -3.12 8.87
N THR A 64 19.66 -3.95 9.55
CA THR A 64 21.13 -3.84 9.67
C THR A 64 21.81 -4.64 8.55
N PHE A 65 23.13 -4.53 8.42
CA PHE A 65 23.91 -5.34 7.47
C PHE A 65 23.74 -6.86 7.69
N GLU A 66 23.56 -7.30 8.93
CA GLU A 66 23.38 -8.71 9.27
C GLU A 66 22.06 -9.24 8.71
N LEU A 67 20.96 -8.49 8.90
CA LEU A 67 19.64 -8.87 8.39
C LEU A 67 19.59 -8.82 6.85
N ILE A 68 20.23 -7.81 6.24
CA ILE A 68 20.36 -7.74 4.77
C ILE A 68 21.12 -8.96 4.23
N ALA A 69 22.20 -9.37 4.89
CA ALA A 69 22.96 -10.56 4.51
C ALA A 69 22.13 -11.83 4.68
N GLU A 70 21.35 -11.93 5.76
CA GLU A 70 20.44 -13.07 5.98
C GLU A 70 19.39 -13.20 4.87
N ASP A 71 18.74 -12.11 4.46
CA ASP A 71 17.78 -12.11 3.35
C ASP A 71 18.44 -12.53 2.03
N ALA A 72 19.65 -12.04 1.76
CA ALA A 72 20.42 -12.44 0.58
C ALA A 72 20.76 -13.94 0.60
N PHE A 73 21.13 -14.50 1.76
CA PHE A 73 21.40 -15.93 1.90
C PHE A 73 20.14 -16.78 1.77
N ARG A 74 19.01 -16.35 2.33
CA ARG A 74 17.72 -17.05 2.16
C ARG A 74 17.29 -17.07 0.70
N PHE A 75 17.47 -15.96 -0.03
CA PHE A 75 17.21 -15.92 -1.46
C PHE A 75 18.15 -16.84 -2.25
N HIS A 76 19.43 -16.85 -1.90
CA HIS A 76 20.42 -17.74 -2.51
C HIS A 76 20.07 -19.22 -2.28
N GLU A 77 19.79 -19.62 -1.05
CA GLU A 77 19.43 -21.00 -0.69
C GLU A 77 18.16 -21.47 -1.42
N ARG A 78 17.21 -20.57 -1.69
CA ARG A 78 16.02 -20.91 -2.49
C ARG A 78 16.35 -21.22 -3.96
N GLY A 79 17.33 -20.54 -4.55
CA GLY A 79 17.76 -20.77 -5.93
C GLY A 79 18.83 -21.85 -6.07
N PHE A 80 19.63 -22.05 -5.03
CA PHE A 80 20.77 -22.97 -4.97
C PHE A 80 20.75 -23.76 -3.65
N PRO A 81 19.80 -24.68 -3.49
CA PRO A 81 19.60 -25.37 -2.22
C PRO A 81 20.80 -26.24 -1.85
N SER A 82 21.30 -26.06 -0.63
CA SER A 82 22.43 -26.80 -0.05
C SER A 82 22.09 -28.28 0.23
N ARG A 83 20.80 -28.62 0.23
CA ARG A 83 20.28 -29.97 0.46
C ARG A 83 19.34 -30.36 -0.66
N TYR A 84 19.20 -31.67 -0.90
CA TYR A 84 18.22 -32.17 -1.84
C TYR A 84 16.80 -31.72 -1.43
N THR A 85 16.09 -31.11 -2.38
CA THR A 85 14.73 -30.60 -2.24
C THR A 85 13.99 -30.82 -3.57
N VAL A 86 12.66 -30.74 -3.53
CA VAL A 86 11.84 -30.78 -4.74
C VAL A 86 12.11 -29.52 -5.56
N ASP A 87 12.58 -29.71 -6.78
CA ASP A 87 12.86 -28.62 -7.70
C ASP A 87 11.54 -28.02 -8.25
N ILE A 88 11.32 -26.74 -7.97
CA ILE A 88 10.17 -26.00 -8.50
C ILE A 88 10.59 -25.43 -9.86
N LYS A 89 10.01 -25.98 -10.94
CA LYS A 89 10.38 -25.64 -12.33
C LYS A 89 10.12 -24.20 -12.76
N ALA A 90 9.52 -23.37 -11.91
CA ALA A 90 9.14 -22.00 -12.22
C ALA A 90 9.33 -21.09 -10.99
N LEU A 91 9.44 -19.79 -11.23
CA LEU A 91 9.43 -18.81 -10.15
C LEU A 91 8.07 -18.84 -9.43
N PRO A 92 8.04 -18.84 -8.09
CA PRO A 92 6.79 -18.76 -7.35
C PRO A 92 6.15 -17.40 -7.59
N GLU A 93 4.83 -17.39 -7.74
CA GLU A 93 4.02 -16.17 -7.71
C GLU A 93 4.03 -15.61 -6.28
N SER A 94 4.60 -14.41 -6.10
CA SER A 94 4.70 -13.77 -4.78
C SER A 94 3.39 -13.11 -4.35
N GLY A 95 2.51 -12.77 -5.29
CA GLY A 95 1.32 -11.99 -4.99
C GLY A 95 1.62 -10.53 -4.62
N GLU A 96 2.78 -10.00 -5.00
CA GLU A 96 3.19 -8.62 -4.69
C GLU A 96 2.24 -7.59 -5.31
N TYR A 97 1.88 -7.76 -6.58
CA TYR A 97 1.01 -6.81 -7.29
C TYR A 97 -0.49 -7.07 -7.10
N HIS A 98 -0.86 -8.34 -6.92
CA HIS A 98 -2.24 -8.77 -6.80
C HIS A 98 -2.34 -9.82 -5.71
N TRP A 99 -3.44 -9.79 -4.96
CA TRP A 99 -3.72 -10.80 -3.96
C TRP A 99 -3.66 -12.21 -4.55
N ARG A 100 -2.95 -13.10 -3.86
CA ARG A 100 -2.83 -14.52 -4.16
C ARG A 100 -2.94 -15.30 -2.86
N ASP A 101 -3.55 -16.48 -2.94
CA ASP A 101 -3.60 -17.39 -1.80
C ASP A 101 -2.16 -17.85 -1.47
N GLY A 102 -1.74 -17.65 -0.21
CA GLY A 102 -0.37 -17.90 0.23
C GLY A 102 0.69 -16.89 -0.26
N GLY A 103 0.30 -15.79 -0.92
CA GLY A 103 1.19 -14.71 -1.32
C GLY A 103 1.39 -13.65 -0.24
N GLU A 104 1.99 -12.53 -0.62
CA GLU A 104 2.17 -11.36 0.25
C GLU A 104 0.84 -10.87 0.83
N PRO A 105 0.82 -10.34 2.07
CA PRO A 105 -0.40 -9.77 2.67
C PRO A 105 -0.92 -8.56 1.90
N HIS A 106 -2.25 -8.47 1.75
CA HIS A 106 -2.93 -7.28 1.20
C HIS A 106 -4.01 -6.82 2.17
N ILE A 107 -4.14 -5.50 2.33
CA ILE A 107 -5.24 -4.89 3.10
C ILE A 107 -6.59 -5.41 2.56
N ASN A 108 -6.78 -5.28 1.24
CA ASN A 108 -8.00 -5.75 0.58
C ASN A 108 -7.88 -7.24 0.25
N SER A 109 -8.55 -8.08 1.02
CA SER A 109 -8.69 -9.52 0.73
C SER A 109 -10.08 -9.87 0.16
N PRO A 110 -10.21 -10.94 -0.65
CA PRO A 110 -11.51 -11.36 -1.17
C PRO A 110 -12.56 -11.63 -0.07
N ALA A 111 -12.13 -12.22 1.05
CA ALA A 111 -13.00 -12.49 2.19
C ALA A 111 -13.51 -11.20 2.86
N ALA A 112 -12.63 -10.23 3.10
CA ALA A 112 -13.02 -8.94 3.66
C ALA A 112 -13.99 -8.19 2.72
N ILE A 113 -13.71 -8.19 1.41
CA ILE A 113 -14.58 -7.57 0.40
C ILE A 113 -15.97 -8.22 0.39
N ALA A 114 -16.05 -9.56 0.44
CA ALA A 114 -17.33 -10.26 0.48
C ALA A 114 -18.14 -9.90 1.76
N ASN A 115 -17.46 -9.86 2.91
CA ASN A 115 -18.09 -9.53 4.20
C ASN A 115 -18.63 -8.08 4.23
N ILE A 116 -17.88 -7.09 3.75
CA ILE A 116 -18.38 -5.71 3.72
C ILE A 116 -19.54 -5.54 2.73
N GLN A 117 -19.51 -6.23 1.58
CA GLN A 117 -20.61 -6.22 0.63
C GLN A 117 -21.89 -6.81 1.22
N ASP A 118 -21.80 -7.93 1.95
CA ASP A 118 -22.93 -8.53 2.65
C ASP A 118 -23.46 -7.60 3.76
N ALA A 119 -22.55 -7.03 4.57
CA ALA A 119 -22.90 -6.12 5.65
C ALA A 119 -23.74 -4.93 5.16
N VAL A 120 -23.30 -4.24 4.09
CA VAL A 120 -24.00 -3.03 3.60
C VAL A 120 -25.26 -3.34 2.79
N ARG A 121 -25.33 -4.49 2.11
CA ARG A 121 -26.52 -4.87 1.31
C ARG A 121 -27.62 -5.47 2.17
N ASN A 122 -27.27 -6.31 3.14
CA ASN A 122 -28.20 -7.10 3.93
C ASN A 122 -28.35 -6.59 5.38
N LYS A 123 -27.64 -5.53 5.77
CA LYS A 123 -27.59 -5.01 7.16
C LYS A 123 -27.16 -6.10 8.15
N ASN A 124 -26.16 -6.88 7.76
CA ASN A 124 -25.68 -8.01 8.53
C ASN A 124 -24.50 -7.59 9.43
N ASP A 125 -24.80 -7.35 10.71
CA ASP A 125 -23.80 -6.92 11.70
C ASP A 125 -22.68 -7.94 11.91
N LYS A 126 -22.98 -9.25 11.81
CA LYS A 126 -21.95 -10.30 11.93
C LYS A 126 -20.94 -10.23 10.78
N SER A 127 -21.41 -9.91 9.58
CA SER A 127 -20.52 -9.72 8.43
C SER A 127 -19.68 -8.46 8.58
N TYR A 128 -20.22 -7.39 9.19
CA TYR A 128 -19.42 -6.20 9.51
C TYR A 128 -18.35 -6.49 10.57
N GLU A 129 -18.68 -7.26 11.61
CA GLU A 129 -17.70 -7.69 12.63
C GLU A 129 -16.58 -8.54 12.01
N ALA A 130 -16.95 -9.49 11.15
CA ALA A 130 -15.98 -10.32 10.42
C ALA A 130 -15.08 -9.48 9.49
N TYR A 131 -15.65 -8.51 8.78
CA TYR A 131 -14.90 -7.54 7.98
C TYR A 131 -13.94 -6.72 8.84
N SER A 132 -14.42 -6.09 9.91
CA SER A 132 -13.62 -5.21 10.77
C SER A 132 -12.46 -5.95 11.40
N LYS A 133 -12.66 -7.20 11.83
CA LYS A 133 -11.58 -8.04 12.38
C LYS A 133 -10.55 -8.41 11.32
N ALA A 134 -11.00 -8.81 10.13
CA ALA A 134 -10.10 -9.17 9.04
C ALA A 134 -9.23 -7.98 8.61
N GLU A 135 -9.83 -6.80 8.43
CA GLU A 135 -9.11 -5.57 8.09
C GLU A 135 -8.13 -5.16 9.19
N TYR A 136 -8.53 -5.25 10.46
CA TYR A 136 -7.65 -4.92 11.58
C TYR A 136 -6.37 -5.77 11.57
N GLU A 137 -6.48 -7.09 11.35
CA GLU A 137 -5.31 -7.96 11.24
C GLU A 137 -4.47 -7.67 9.98
N GLN A 138 -5.09 -7.38 8.84
CA GLN A 138 -4.32 -7.00 7.64
C GLN A 138 -3.61 -5.66 7.80
N ILE A 139 -4.23 -4.68 8.46
CA ILE A 139 -3.62 -3.38 8.76
C ILE A 139 -2.36 -3.54 9.62
N LYS A 140 -2.39 -4.45 10.60
CA LYS A 140 -1.22 -4.81 11.43
C LYS A 140 -0.05 -5.32 10.60
N ASN A 141 -0.34 -6.19 9.62
CA ASN A 141 0.69 -6.80 8.80
C ASN A 141 1.21 -5.88 7.69
N CYS A 142 0.39 -4.94 7.21
CA CYS A 142 0.69 -4.17 6.00
C CYS A 142 1.09 -2.71 6.23
N THR A 143 0.88 -2.15 7.43
CA THR A 143 1.01 -0.70 7.64
C THR A 143 1.70 -0.32 8.93
N LEU A 144 2.40 0.82 8.94
CA LEU A 144 3.05 1.36 10.14
C LEU A 144 2.05 1.65 11.27
N ARG A 145 0.86 2.16 10.96
CA ARG A 145 -0.18 2.40 11.96
C ARG A 145 -0.70 1.12 12.60
N GLY A 146 -0.51 -0.02 11.94
CA GLY A 146 -0.83 -1.34 12.47
C GLY A 146 0.14 -1.79 13.57
N LEU A 147 1.31 -1.17 13.69
CA LEU A 147 2.27 -1.40 14.77
C LEU A 147 1.93 -0.59 16.04
N LEU A 148 0.94 0.29 15.96
CA LEU A 148 0.51 1.13 17.07
C LEU A 148 -0.69 0.51 17.77
N ASP A 149 -0.79 0.72 19.07
CA ASP A 149 -1.96 0.37 19.86
C ASP A 149 -2.37 1.56 20.75
N PHE A 150 -3.62 1.56 21.18
CA PHE A 150 -4.14 2.55 22.12
C PHE A 150 -3.69 2.20 23.53
N ASN A 151 -3.05 3.16 24.22
CA ASN A 151 -2.80 3.01 25.65
C ASN A 151 -4.05 3.41 26.44
N PHE A 152 -4.69 2.41 27.05
CA PHE A 152 -5.89 2.59 27.88
C PHE A 152 -5.61 2.56 29.39
N GLU A 153 -4.36 2.44 29.86
CA GLU A 153 -4.04 2.28 31.29
C GLU A 153 -4.62 3.41 32.16
N ASP A 154 -4.52 4.66 31.69
CA ASP A 154 -5.06 5.84 32.38
C ASP A 154 -6.42 6.31 31.83
N ALA A 155 -7.05 5.53 30.95
CA ALA A 155 -8.32 5.90 30.33
C ALA A 155 -9.50 5.48 31.21
N THR A 156 -10.44 6.39 31.46
CA THR A 156 -11.73 6.06 32.07
C THR A 156 -12.75 5.78 30.97
N PRO A 157 -13.31 4.55 30.87
CA PRO A 157 -14.34 4.24 29.90
C PRO A 157 -15.58 5.11 30.11
N VAL A 158 -16.13 5.66 29.03
CA VAL A 158 -17.40 6.38 29.04
C VAL A 158 -18.47 5.54 28.35
N PRO A 159 -19.75 5.65 28.76
CA PRO A 159 -20.82 4.99 28.03
C PRO A 159 -20.98 5.63 26.63
N ILE A 160 -21.41 4.82 25.66
CA ILE A 160 -21.43 5.19 24.23
C ILE A 160 -22.35 6.38 23.91
N ASP A 161 -23.36 6.63 24.73
CA ASP A 161 -24.28 7.76 24.62
C ASP A 161 -23.63 9.12 24.96
N GLN A 162 -22.47 9.10 25.64
CA GLN A 162 -21.64 10.28 25.87
C GLN A 162 -20.68 10.58 24.71
N VAL A 163 -20.50 9.64 23.78
CA VAL A 163 -19.69 9.84 22.58
C VAL A 163 -20.50 10.65 21.56
N GLU A 164 -19.81 11.50 20.81
CA GLU A 164 -20.43 12.27 19.73
C GLU A 164 -21.20 11.34 18.76
N PRO A 165 -22.43 11.70 18.35
CA PRO A 165 -23.24 10.85 17.49
C PRO A 165 -22.60 10.68 16.11
N TRP A 166 -22.87 9.53 15.47
CA TRP A 166 -22.35 9.22 14.14
C TRP A 166 -22.70 10.29 13.09
N THR A 167 -23.82 10.99 13.26
CA THR A 167 -24.29 12.08 12.37
C THR A 167 -23.38 13.29 12.35
N GLU A 168 -22.62 13.54 13.41
CA GLU A 168 -21.59 14.59 13.43
C GLU A 168 -20.23 14.02 12.99
N ILE A 169 -19.92 12.78 13.36
CA ILE A 169 -18.68 12.11 12.94
C ILE A 169 -18.60 12.01 11.40
N VAL A 170 -19.69 11.61 10.74
CA VAL A 170 -19.73 11.41 9.28
C VAL A 170 -19.49 12.69 8.49
N ARG A 171 -19.73 13.87 9.08
CA ARG A 171 -19.46 15.17 8.43
C ARG A 171 -17.97 15.43 8.21
N ARG A 172 -17.11 14.72 8.94
CA ARG A 172 -15.66 14.74 8.75
C ARG A 172 -15.21 13.85 7.59
N PHE A 173 -16.08 12.96 7.11
CA PHE A 173 -15.74 12.04 6.03
C PHE A 173 -15.88 12.72 4.67
N CYS A 174 -14.92 12.40 3.80
CA CYS A 174 -14.91 12.81 2.41
C CYS A 174 -14.71 11.57 1.55
N THR A 175 -15.49 11.39 0.49
CA THR A 175 -15.11 10.39 -0.53
C THR A 175 -13.92 10.93 -1.32
N GLY A 176 -12.95 10.07 -1.61
CA GLY A 176 -11.77 10.45 -2.38
C GLY A 176 -12.11 11.00 -3.78
N ALA A 177 -11.18 11.77 -4.34
CA ALA A 177 -11.25 12.27 -5.71
C ALA A 177 -11.11 11.12 -6.71
N MET A 178 -12.22 10.71 -7.32
CA MET A 178 -12.25 9.68 -8.37
C MET A 178 -12.87 10.29 -9.61
N SER A 179 -12.08 10.44 -10.68
CA SER A 179 -12.49 11.20 -11.87
C SER A 179 -13.59 10.49 -12.65
N TYR A 180 -14.51 11.29 -13.19
CA TYR A 180 -15.36 10.87 -14.29
C TYR A 180 -14.48 10.37 -15.46
N GLY A 181 -14.61 9.09 -15.82
CA GLY A 181 -13.74 8.41 -16.79
C GLY A 181 -12.82 7.34 -16.19
N SER A 182 -12.45 7.47 -14.91
CA SER A 182 -11.83 6.37 -14.14
C SER A 182 -12.88 5.43 -13.54
N ILE A 183 -14.04 5.98 -13.21
CA ILE A 183 -15.23 5.27 -12.74
C ILE A 183 -16.45 5.66 -13.59
N SER A 184 -17.50 4.84 -13.52
CA SER A 184 -18.74 5.09 -14.25
C SER A 184 -19.50 6.29 -13.68
N MET A 185 -20.35 6.91 -14.50
CA MET A 185 -21.25 8.01 -14.10
C MET A 185 -22.14 7.62 -12.92
N GLU A 186 -22.65 6.38 -12.95
CA GLU A 186 -23.51 5.82 -11.91
C GLU A 186 -22.75 5.71 -10.59
N SER A 187 -21.50 5.28 -10.63
CA SER A 187 -20.64 5.17 -9.44
C SER A 187 -20.34 6.54 -8.86
N HIS A 188 -19.95 7.50 -9.71
CA HIS A 188 -19.63 8.87 -9.30
C HIS A 188 -20.83 9.59 -8.69
N SER A 189 -21.95 9.60 -9.40
CA SER A 189 -23.21 10.19 -8.91
C SER A 189 -23.70 9.55 -7.62
N THR A 190 -23.54 8.22 -7.47
CA THR A 190 -23.94 7.51 -6.26
C THR A 190 -23.18 8.01 -5.03
N LEU A 191 -21.87 8.23 -5.15
CA LEU A 191 -21.04 8.75 -4.06
C LEU A 191 -21.45 10.19 -3.70
N ALA A 192 -21.64 11.05 -4.71
CA ALA A 192 -22.07 12.43 -4.48
C ALA A 192 -23.42 12.50 -3.77
N VAL A 193 -24.41 11.75 -4.25
CA VAL A 193 -25.75 11.68 -3.63
C VAL A 193 -25.66 11.14 -2.20
N ALA A 194 -24.86 10.09 -1.96
CA ALA A 194 -24.69 9.53 -0.63
C ALA A 194 -24.07 10.54 0.35
N MET A 195 -22.98 11.20 -0.02
CA MET A 195 -22.31 12.17 0.87
C MET A 195 -23.17 13.40 1.14
N ASN A 196 -23.88 13.91 0.12
CA ASN A 196 -24.81 15.03 0.29
C ASN A 196 -25.97 14.67 1.24
N ARG A 197 -26.49 13.45 1.19
CA ARG A 197 -27.52 12.97 2.14
C ARG A 197 -27.00 12.86 3.57
N LEU A 198 -25.73 12.48 3.74
CA LEU A 198 -25.09 12.32 5.04
C LEU A 198 -24.56 13.65 5.62
N GLY A 199 -24.54 14.72 4.83
CA GLY A 199 -23.90 15.99 5.20
C GLY A 199 -22.36 15.95 5.20
N GLY A 200 -21.78 14.94 4.56
CA GLY A 200 -20.34 14.87 4.29
C GLY A 200 -19.97 15.55 2.98
N LYS A 201 -18.77 15.26 2.46
CA LYS A 201 -18.28 15.87 1.20
C LYS A 201 -17.93 14.80 0.17
N SER A 202 -18.25 15.06 -1.09
CA SER A 202 -17.71 14.32 -2.24
C SER A 202 -16.71 15.18 -3.01
N ASN A 203 -15.95 14.56 -3.90
CA ASN A 203 -14.93 15.23 -4.71
C ASN A 203 -15.08 14.81 -6.18
N THR A 204 -15.09 15.78 -7.08
CA THR A 204 -15.33 15.59 -8.51
C THR A 204 -14.20 14.83 -9.22
N GLY A 205 -12.99 14.88 -8.67
CA GLY A 205 -11.79 14.35 -9.31
C GLY A 205 -11.26 15.24 -10.43
N GLU A 206 -10.27 14.74 -11.17
CA GLU A 206 -9.60 15.50 -12.24
C GLU A 206 -10.39 15.54 -13.56
N GLY A 207 -11.49 14.78 -13.67
CA GLY A 207 -12.23 14.54 -14.92
C GLY A 207 -13.33 15.53 -15.24
N GLY A 208 -13.51 16.58 -14.43
CA GLY A 208 -14.70 17.43 -14.47
C GLY A 208 -15.90 16.81 -13.73
N GLU A 209 -17.05 17.49 -13.78
CA GLU A 209 -18.32 17.07 -13.17
C GLU A 209 -19.46 17.18 -14.19
#